data_AF-A0A0A7A412-F1
#
_entry.id   AF-A0A0A7A412-F1
#
_cell.length_a   1.000
_cell.length_b   1.000
_cell.length_c   1.000
_cell.angle_alpha   90.00
_cell.angle_beta   90.00
_cell.angle_gamma   90.00
#
_symmetry.space_group_name_H-M   'P 1'
#
loop_
_entity.id
_entity.type
_entity.pdbx_description
1 polymer ?
#
loop_
_entity_poly.entity_id
_entity_poly.type
_entity_poly.pdbx_seq_one_letter_code
_entity_poly.pdbx_strand_id
1 'polypeptide(L)'
;MPESIPAGYEVLQELDELDSLLIIDLGGTTLDISQVMGKLSGISKIYGDSSLGVSLVTSAVKDTLSLARTKGSSYLADDIIIHKKDNNYLKQRINDENKISIVTEAMNEALRKLEQRVLNTLNEFSSYTHVMVIGGGAELICDTVKKHTDS
;
A
#
# COMPACT_ATOMS: atom_id res chain seq x y z
N MET A 1 -4.31 10.37 -19.38
CA MET A 1 -4.17 8.92 -19.13
C MET A 1 -4.02 8.77 -17.62
N PRO A 2 -4.79 7.91 -16.94
CA PRO A 2 -4.60 7.65 -15.52
C PRO A 2 -3.15 7.21 -15.25
N GLU A 3 -2.54 7.63 -14.15
CA GLU A 3 -1.12 7.39 -13.83
C GLU A 3 -0.78 5.90 -13.76
N SER A 4 -1.76 5.05 -13.43
CA SER A 4 -1.58 3.60 -13.25
C SER A 4 -1.54 2.79 -14.56
N ILE A 5 -2.12 3.27 -15.66
CA ILE A 5 -2.17 2.53 -16.94
C ILE A 5 -0.79 2.27 -17.57
N PRO A 6 0.12 3.26 -17.69
CA PRO A 6 1.41 2.99 -18.32
C PRO A 6 2.26 1.95 -17.59
N ALA A 7 2.13 1.84 -16.26
CA ALA A 7 2.81 0.81 -15.47
C ALA A 7 2.36 -0.62 -15.82
N GLY A 8 1.11 -0.77 -16.31
CA GLY A 8 0.57 -2.07 -16.70
C GLY A 8 0.56 -2.36 -18.19
N TYR A 9 1.14 -1.50 -19.00
CA TYR A 9 1.07 -1.59 -20.46
C TYR A 9 1.62 -2.92 -21.00
N GLU A 10 2.77 -3.38 -20.50
CA GLU A 10 3.37 -4.64 -20.94
C GLU A 10 2.48 -5.85 -20.63
N VAL A 11 1.93 -5.92 -19.41
CA VAL A 11 1.00 -6.97 -19.02
C VAL A 11 -0.26 -6.92 -19.88
N LEU A 12 -0.86 -5.73 -20.05
CA LEU A 12 -2.06 -5.53 -20.85
C LEU A 12 -1.90 -5.97 -22.30
N GLN A 13 -0.73 -5.84 -22.91
CA GLN A 13 -0.51 -6.29 -24.29
C GLN A 13 -0.56 -7.80 -24.46
N GLU A 14 -0.24 -8.56 -23.41
CA GLU A 14 -0.24 -10.03 -23.41
C GLU A 14 -1.62 -10.62 -23.05
N LEU A 15 -2.51 -9.83 -22.45
CA LEU A 15 -3.86 -10.25 -22.08
C LEU A 15 -4.79 -10.35 -23.31
N ASP A 16 -5.74 -11.28 -23.26
CA ASP A 16 -6.85 -11.31 -24.22
C ASP A 16 -7.80 -10.09 -24.01
N GLU A 17 -8.54 -9.69 -25.04
CA GLU A 17 -9.46 -8.54 -24.93
C GLU A 17 -10.60 -8.76 -23.93
N LEU A 18 -10.93 -10.03 -23.64
CA LEU A 18 -11.92 -10.41 -22.62
C LEU A 18 -11.31 -10.47 -21.21
N ASP A 19 -9.99 -10.54 -21.09
CA ASP A 19 -9.30 -10.44 -19.80
C ASP A 19 -9.24 -8.99 -19.32
N SER A 20 -9.05 -8.81 -18.01
CA SER A 20 -8.78 -7.48 -17.47
C SER A 20 -7.79 -7.49 -16.33
N LEU A 21 -7.00 -6.42 -16.26
CA LEU A 21 -5.99 -6.17 -15.26
C LEU A 21 -6.48 -5.13 -14.27
N LEU A 22 -6.48 -5.51 -13.00
CA LEU A 22 -6.68 -4.59 -11.88
C LEU A 22 -5.33 -4.04 -11.43
N ILE A 23 -5.13 -2.74 -11.59
CA ILE A 23 -3.91 -2.02 -11.21
C ILE A 23 -4.21 -1.24 -9.93
N ILE A 24 -3.48 -1.53 -8.86
CA ILE A 24 -3.62 -0.92 -7.53
C ILE A 24 -2.35 -0.11 -7.27
N ASP A 25 -2.47 1.21 -7.29
CA ASP A 25 -1.38 2.14 -7.03
C ASP A 25 -1.52 2.78 -5.65
N LEU A 26 -0.67 2.36 -4.71
CA LEU A 26 -0.60 2.96 -3.39
C LEU A 26 0.57 3.94 -3.32
N GLY A 27 0.24 5.23 -3.43
CA GLY A 27 1.18 6.34 -3.29
C GLY A 27 1.37 6.82 -1.85
N GLY A 28 2.14 7.90 -1.71
CA GLY A 28 2.39 8.53 -0.41
C GLY A 28 1.11 9.09 0.23
N THR A 29 0.19 9.62 -0.58
CA THR A 29 -1.01 10.32 -0.10
C THR A 29 -2.29 9.90 -0.79
N THR A 30 -2.20 9.06 -1.83
CA THR A 30 -3.34 8.60 -2.62
C THR A 30 -3.33 7.09 -2.79
N LEU A 31 -4.52 6.53 -2.95
CA LEU A 31 -4.75 5.18 -3.46
C LEU A 31 -5.53 5.33 -4.76
N ASP A 32 -4.96 4.87 -5.87
CA ASP A 32 -5.60 4.89 -7.17
C ASP A 32 -5.72 3.46 -7.70
N ILE A 33 -6.94 3.04 -8.06
CA ILE A 33 -7.23 1.70 -8.56
C ILE A 33 -7.91 1.81 -9.92
N SER A 34 -7.40 1.09 -10.91
CA SER A 34 -8.02 1.01 -12.23
C SER A 34 -8.17 -0.43 -12.71
N GLN A 35 -9.26 -0.71 -13.42
CA GLN A 35 -9.47 -1.97 -14.13
C GLN A 35 -9.47 -1.70 -15.62
N VAL A 36 -8.53 -2.30 -16.34
CA VAL A 36 -8.30 -2.07 -17.77
C VAL A 36 -8.41 -3.40 -18.50
N MET A 37 -9.15 -3.42 -19.61
CA MET A 37 -9.31 -4.60 -20.45
C MET A 37 -8.02 -4.88 -21.24
N GLY A 38 -7.76 -6.15 -21.54
CA GLY A 38 -6.58 -6.57 -22.29
C GLY A 38 -6.47 -5.88 -23.66
N LYS A 39 -5.23 -5.74 -24.13
CA LYS A 39 -4.84 -4.96 -25.32
C LYS A 39 -5.30 -3.50 -25.29
N LEU A 40 -5.58 -2.97 -24.09
CA LEU A 40 -6.19 -1.66 -23.89
C LEU A 40 -7.49 -1.49 -24.68
N SER A 41 -8.28 -2.56 -24.83
CA SER A 41 -9.56 -2.52 -25.55
C SER A 41 -10.62 -1.65 -24.88
N GLY A 42 -10.43 -1.31 -23.60
CA GLY A 42 -11.26 -0.37 -22.85
C GLY A 42 -10.83 -0.19 -21.40
N ILE A 43 -11.35 0.86 -20.75
CA ILE A 43 -11.23 1.07 -19.31
C ILE A 43 -12.58 0.68 -18.69
N SER A 44 -12.57 -0.31 -17.80
CA SER A 44 -13.78 -0.82 -17.13
C SER A 44 -14.19 0.08 -15.96
N LYS A 45 -13.24 0.40 -15.07
CA LYS A 45 -13.50 1.20 -13.87
C LYS A 45 -12.25 1.92 -13.40
N ILE A 46 -12.43 3.11 -12.81
CA ILE A 46 -11.39 3.88 -12.13
C ILE A 46 -11.94 4.31 -10.77
N TYR A 47 -11.08 4.25 -9.75
CA TYR A 47 -11.32 4.75 -8.41
C TYR A 47 -10.07 5.48 -7.92
N GLY A 48 -10.25 6.61 -7.26
CA GLY A 48 -9.15 7.34 -6.60
C GLY A 48 -9.60 7.83 -5.22
N ASP A 49 -8.75 7.63 -4.22
CA ASP A 49 -8.95 8.09 -2.84
C ASP A 49 -7.74 8.89 -2.36
N SER A 50 -7.92 10.22 -2.27
CA SER A 50 -6.92 11.14 -1.75
C SER A 50 -6.85 11.22 -0.22
N SER A 51 -7.65 10.41 0.49
CA SER A 51 -7.66 10.30 1.95
C SER A 51 -6.89 9.08 2.46
N LEU A 52 -6.27 8.32 1.56
CA LEU A 52 -5.58 7.08 1.87
C LEU A 52 -4.23 7.03 1.15
N GLY A 53 -3.16 6.77 1.89
CA GLY A 53 -1.81 6.65 1.36
C GLY A 53 -0.83 6.19 2.44
N VAL A 54 0.43 5.95 2.07
CA VAL A 54 1.49 5.52 3.00
C VAL A 54 1.67 6.50 4.17
N SER A 55 1.41 7.79 3.94
CA SER A 55 1.46 8.85 4.95
C SER A 55 0.58 8.60 6.18
N LEU A 56 -0.47 7.78 6.07
CA LEU A 56 -1.26 7.31 7.22
C LEU A 56 -0.36 6.55 8.22
N VAL A 57 0.47 5.64 7.72
CA VAL A 57 1.39 4.82 8.52
C VAL A 57 2.57 5.66 8.99
N THR A 58 3.16 6.46 8.09
CA THR A 58 4.27 7.37 8.42
C THR A 58 3.89 8.33 9.54
N SER A 59 2.68 8.89 9.52
CA SER A 59 2.21 9.82 10.58
C SER A 59 2.03 9.11 11.91
N ALA A 60 1.41 7.93 11.93
CA ALA A 60 1.22 7.15 13.16
C ALA A 60 2.56 6.77 13.83
N VAL A 61 3.54 6.36 13.03
CA VAL A 61 4.89 6.04 13.52
C VAL A 61 5.58 7.30 14.04
N LYS A 62 5.51 8.42 13.31
CA LYS A 62 6.15 9.68 13.68
C LYS A 62 5.60 10.26 14.99
N ASP A 63 4.29 10.20 15.19
CA ASP A 63 3.64 10.64 16.43
C ASP A 63 4.11 9.80 17.61
N THR A 64 4.19 8.48 17.42
CA THR A 64 4.64 7.56 18.46
C THR A 64 6.13 7.70 18.78
N LEU A 65 6.97 7.96 17.77
CA LEU A 65 8.39 8.27 17.97
C LEU A 65 8.59 9.57 18.75
N SER A 66 7.73 10.57 18.53
CA SER A 66 7.76 11.83 19.25
C SER A 66 7.43 11.63 20.73
N LEU A 67 6.43 10.78 21.04
CA LEU A 67 6.17 10.31 22.42
C LEU A 67 7.36 9.52 22.98
N ALA A 68 8.14 8.88 22.10
CA ALA A 68 9.37 8.19 22.45
C ALA A 68 10.59 9.06 22.69
N ARG A 69 10.44 10.39 22.68
CA ARG A 69 11.57 11.36 22.75
C ARG A 69 12.63 11.09 21.67
N THR A 70 12.25 10.40 20.60
CA THR A 70 13.06 10.20 19.41
C THR A 70 12.65 11.28 18.42
N LYS A 71 13.61 11.94 17.76
CA LYS A 71 13.29 13.00 16.80
C LYS A 71 12.59 12.37 15.58
N GLY A 72 11.26 12.39 15.58
CA GLY A 72 10.43 11.82 14.51
C GLY A 72 10.57 12.63 13.22
N SER A 73 11.38 12.15 12.30
CA SER A 73 11.39 12.62 10.91
C SER A 73 10.61 11.63 10.04
N SER A 74 10.08 12.09 8.90
CA SER A 74 9.44 11.20 7.94
C SER A 74 10.40 10.11 7.46
N TYR A 75 11.67 10.47 7.21
CA TYR A 75 12.72 9.51 6.86
C TYR A 75 12.89 8.39 7.89
N LEU A 76 12.95 8.73 9.19
CA LEU A 76 13.07 7.73 10.25
C LEU A 76 11.82 6.85 10.36
N ALA A 77 10.64 7.46 10.19
CA ALA A 77 9.38 6.72 10.21
C ALA A 77 9.29 5.73 9.04
N ASP A 78 9.62 6.17 7.83
CA ASP A 78 9.60 5.32 6.62
C ASP A 78 10.64 4.19 6.72
N ASP A 79 11.84 4.48 7.24
CA ASP A 79 12.89 3.49 7.48
C ASP A 79 12.47 2.42 8.50
N ILE A 80 11.73 2.80 9.55
CA ILE A 80 11.12 1.87 10.51
C ILE A 80 10.02 1.03 9.86
N ILE A 81 9.20 1.62 8.97
CA ILE A 81 8.12 0.90 8.27
C ILE A 81 8.68 -0.15 7.31
N ILE A 82 9.75 0.18 6.57
CA ILE A 82 10.45 -0.76 5.68
C ILE A 82 10.98 -1.95 6.49
N HIS A 83 11.64 -1.67 7.61
CA HIS A 83 12.24 -2.68 8.48
C HIS A 83 11.29 -3.21 9.57
N LYS A 84 9.97 -3.08 9.40
CA LYS A 84 8.96 -3.46 10.40
C LYS A 84 9.05 -4.91 10.92
N LYS A 85 9.66 -5.82 10.14
CA LYS A 85 9.87 -7.23 10.49
C LYS A 85 11.24 -7.50 11.15
N ASP A 86 12.16 -6.54 11.17
CA ASP A 86 13.51 -6.70 11.73
C ASP A 86 13.62 -6.09 13.13
N ASN A 87 13.39 -6.92 14.15
CA ASN A 87 13.48 -6.50 15.55
C ASN A 87 14.87 -5.99 15.96
N ASN A 88 15.95 -6.48 15.34
CA ASN A 88 17.30 -6.00 15.66
C ASN A 88 17.51 -4.59 15.12
N TYR A 89 17.01 -4.32 13.92
CA TYR A 89 17.01 -3.00 13.32
C TYR A 89 16.22 -2.00 14.17
N LEU A 90 15.00 -2.37 14.58
CA LEU A 90 14.13 -1.51 15.40
C LEU A 90 14.80 -1.14 16.74
N LYS A 91 15.48 -2.09 17.39
CA LYS A 91 16.24 -1.83 18.63
C LYS A 91 17.39 -0.85 18.45
N GLN A 92 18.05 -0.84 17.29
CA GLN A 92 19.16 0.08 17.01
C GLN A 92 18.68 1.50 16.67
N ARG A 93 17.45 1.65 16.15
CA ARG A 93 16.92 2.94 15.68
C ARG A 93 16.02 3.64 16.69
N ILE A 94 15.36 2.89 17.56
CA ILE A 94 14.47 3.44 18.58
C ILE A 94 15.27 3.60 19.87
N ASN A 95 15.50 4.85 20.29
CA ASN A 95 16.38 5.18 21.41
C ASN A 95 15.92 4.63 22.77
N ASP A 96 14.62 4.42 22.95
CA ASP A 96 14.02 3.95 24.21
C ASP A 96 13.44 2.55 24.00
N GLU A 97 14.14 1.53 24.50
CA GLU A 97 13.75 0.12 24.34
C GLU A 97 12.33 -0.17 24.85
N ASN A 98 11.89 0.55 25.89
CA ASN A 98 10.54 0.38 26.46
C ASN A 98 9.43 0.83 25.51
N LYS A 99 9.76 1.57 24.46
CA LYS A 99 8.80 2.14 23.51
C LYS A 99 8.79 1.46 22.16
N ILE A 100 9.70 0.51 21.93
CA ILE A 100 9.69 -0.33 20.72
C ILE A 100 8.33 -1.02 20.57
N SER A 101 7.78 -1.56 21.67
CA SER A 101 6.46 -2.20 21.65
C SER A 101 5.36 -1.22 21.22
N ILE A 102 5.36 0.00 21.76
CA ILE A 102 4.34 1.01 21.46
C ILE A 102 4.44 1.47 20.00
N VAL A 103 5.65 1.72 19.49
CA VAL A 103 5.89 2.08 18.09
C VAL A 103 5.44 0.96 17.15
N THR A 104 5.79 -0.28 17.49
CA THR A 104 5.43 -1.45 16.68
C THR A 104 3.92 -1.68 16.67
N GLU A 105 3.26 -1.50 17.80
CA GLU A 105 1.80 -1.62 17.92
C GLU A 105 1.08 -0.54 17.09
N ALA A 106 1.48 0.72 17.22
CA ALA A 106 0.92 1.83 16.45
C ALA A 106 1.09 1.64 14.94
N MET A 107 2.29 1.18 14.52
CA MET A 107 2.58 0.86 13.12
C MET A 107 1.69 -0.28 12.61
N ASN A 108 1.58 -1.37 13.36
CA ASN A 108 0.77 -2.53 12.96
C ASN A 108 -0.71 -2.17 12.87
N GLU A 109 -1.22 -1.34 13.78
CA GLU A 109 -2.61 -0.86 13.73
C GLU A 109 -2.84 0.05 12.51
N ALA A 110 -1.90 0.94 12.18
CA ALA A 110 -1.99 1.77 10.99
C ALA A 110 -1.92 0.95 9.70
N LEU A 111 -1.06 -0.07 9.65
CA LEU A 111 -0.99 -1.01 8.53
C LEU A 111 -2.29 -1.78 8.35
N ARG A 112 -2.86 -2.33 9.44
CA ARG A 112 -4.17 -3.00 9.38
C ARG A 112 -5.27 -2.07 8.85
N LYS A 113 -5.29 -0.81 9.28
CA LYS A 113 -6.26 0.17 8.78
C LYS A 113 -6.07 0.45 7.29
N LEU A 114 -4.83 0.61 6.85
CA LEU A 114 -4.49 0.78 5.42
C LEU A 114 -4.97 -0.42 4.61
N GLU A 115 -4.63 -1.63 5.04
CA GLU A 115 -5.05 -2.89 4.43
C GLU A 115 -6.58 -2.99 4.34
N GLN A 116 -7.29 -2.78 5.45
CA GLN A 116 -8.76 -2.85 5.46
C GLN A 116 -9.40 -1.85 4.51
N ARG A 117 -8.88 -0.62 4.41
CA ARG A 117 -9.42 0.38 3.49
C ARG A 117 -9.15 -0.02 2.03
N VAL A 118 -7.97 -0.55 1.71
CA VAL A 118 -7.67 -1.10 0.37
C VAL A 118 -8.64 -2.24 0.05
N LEU A 119 -8.82 -3.22 0.95
CA LEU A 119 -9.73 -4.35 0.73
C LEU A 119 -11.19 -3.90 0.54
N ASN A 120 -11.64 -2.92 1.33
CA ASN A 120 -12.98 -2.36 1.16
C ASN A 120 -13.17 -1.73 -0.22
N THR A 121 -12.16 -1.03 -0.73
CA THR A 121 -12.20 -0.49 -2.09
C THR A 121 -12.14 -1.58 -3.14
N LEU A 122 -11.39 -2.68 -2.92
CA LEU A 122 -11.33 -3.80 -3.87
C LEU A 122 -12.68 -4.50 -4.05
N ASN A 123 -13.53 -4.52 -3.02
CA ASN A 123 -14.89 -5.07 -3.13
C ASN A 123 -15.77 -4.32 -4.14
N GLU A 124 -15.40 -3.10 -4.52
CA GLU A 124 -16.08 -2.33 -5.57
C GLU A 124 -15.70 -2.79 -6.98
N PHE A 125 -14.67 -3.62 -7.12
CA PHE A 125 -14.20 -4.17 -8.39
C PHE A 125 -14.56 -5.65 -8.49
N SER A 126 -14.86 -6.11 -9.69
CA SER A 126 -15.18 -7.52 -9.94
C SER A 126 -14.79 -7.91 -11.36
N SER A 127 -14.75 -9.22 -11.64
CA SER A 127 -14.50 -9.77 -12.97
C SER A 127 -13.14 -9.38 -13.58
N TYR A 128 -12.17 -9.03 -12.74
CA TYR A 128 -10.77 -8.93 -13.16
C TYR A 128 -10.11 -10.31 -13.14
N THR A 129 -9.20 -10.55 -14.08
CA THR A 129 -8.52 -11.85 -14.22
C THR A 129 -7.06 -11.78 -13.76
N HIS A 130 -6.49 -10.58 -13.73
CA HIS A 130 -5.11 -10.34 -13.30
C HIS A 130 -5.06 -9.15 -12.33
N VAL A 131 -4.09 -9.16 -11.42
CA VAL A 131 -3.89 -8.12 -10.41
C VAL A 131 -2.43 -7.68 -10.42
N MET A 132 -2.22 -6.38 -10.29
CA MET A 132 -0.91 -5.76 -10.18
C MET A 132 -0.94 -4.69 -9.12
N VAL A 133 0.06 -4.71 -8.24
CA VAL A 133 0.23 -3.71 -7.17
C VAL A 133 1.49 -2.92 -7.47
N ILE A 134 1.34 -1.59 -7.52
CA ILE A 134 2.42 -0.63 -7.81
C ILE A 134 2.41 0.50 -6.75
N GLY A 135 3.33 1.45 -6.92
CA GLY A 135 3.50 2.58 -6.02
C GLY A 135 4.42 2.28 -4.83
N GLY A 136 4.84 3.34 -4.13
CA GLY A 136 5.78 3.22 -3.01
C GLY A 136 5.23 2.43 -1.81
N GLY A 137 3.91 2.27 -1.72
CA GLY A 137 3.25 1.47 -0.70
C GLY A 137 3.00 0.01 -1.09
N ALA A 138 3.40 -0.44 -2.29
CA ALA A 138 3.06 -1.78 -2.78
C ALA A 138 3.45 -2.90 -1.80
N GLU A 139 4.65 -2.82 -1.22
CA GLU A 139 5.20 -3.78 -0.25
C GLU A 139 4.40 -3.86 1.07
N LEU A 140 3.56 -2.86 1.35
CA LEU A 140 2.74 -2.81 2.56
C LEU A 140 1.41 -3.53 2.40
N ILE A 141 0.96 -3.75 1.16
CA ILE A 141 -0.39 -4.28 0.89
C ILE A 141 -0.37 -5.51 -0.03
N CYS A 142 0.72 -5.81 -0.74
CA CYS A 142 0.77 -6.87 -1.74
C CYS A 142 0.38 -8.25 -1.20
N ASP A 143 0.89 -8.63 -0.02
CA ASP A 143 0.56 -9.89 0.65
C ASP A 143 -0.95 -10.00 0.94
N THR A 144 -1.53 -8.90 1.43
CA THR A 144 -2.95 -8.84 1.81
C THR A 144 -3.88 -8.79 0.60
N VAL A 145 -3.51 -8.04 -0.44
CA VAL A 145 -4.22 -8.03 -1.73
C VAL A 145 -4.22 -9.43 -2.33
N LYS A 146 -3.03 -10.05 -2.46
CA LYS A 146 -2.90 -11.39 -3.04
C LYS A 146 -3.76 -12.40 -2.29
N LYS A 147 -3.71 -12.41 -0.96
CA LYS A 147 -4.53 -13.31 -0.15
C LYS A 147 -6.03 -13.12 -0.40
N HIS A 148 -6.48 -11.87 -0.57
CA HIS A 148 -7.89 -11.57 -0.81
C HIS A 148 -8.35 -11.96 -2.22
N THR A 149 -7.48 -11.82 -3.23
CA THR A 149 -7.83 -12.09 -4.64
C THR A 149 -7.63 -13.55 -5.05
N ASP A 150 -6.79 -14.31 -4.34
CA ASP A 150 -6.60 -15.76 -4.54
C ASP A 150 -7.69 -16.61 -3.84
N SER A 151 -8.63 -15.98 -3.11
CA SER A 151 -9.71 -16.63 -2.34
C SER A 151 -10.94 -16.91 -3.20
#